data_AF-A0A944U0M6-F1
#
_entry.id   AF-A0A944U0M6-F1
#
_cell.length_a   1.000
_cell.length_b   1.000
_cell.length_c   1.000
_cell.angle_alpha   90.00
_cell.angle_beta   90.00
_cell.angle_gamma   90.00
#
_symmetry.space_group_name_H-M   'P 1'
#
loop_
_entity.id
_entity.type
_entity.pdbx_description
1 polymer ?
#
loop_
_entity_poly.entity_id
_entity_poly.type
_entity_poly.pdbx_seq_one_letter_code
_entity_poly.pdbx_strand_id
1 'polypeptide(L)' 'RACDIRWSSYILPDLPRLERLYPHFCIVQVNNVFNMPQKIGETRWVAYPHPQIIFQYYDGRTGELAYAEAISPRP' A
#
# COMPACT_ATOMS: atom_id res chain seq x y z
N ARG A 1 10.94 -12.60 1.64
CA ARG A 1 10.79 -13.01 0.22
C ARG A 1 10.77 -11.74 -0.62
N ALA A 2 11.44 -11.72 -1.78
CA ALA A 2 11.31 -10.63 -2.74
C ALA A 2 9.91 -10.67 -3.38
N CYS A 3 9.23 -9.52 -3.47
CA CYS A 3 7.93 -9.37 -4.12
C CYS A 3 8.07 -8.39 -5.28
N ASP A 4 7.42 -8.69 -6.39
CA ASP A 4 7.41 -7.83 -7.58
C ASP A 4 6.29 -6.81 -7.46
N ILE A 5 6.63 -5.52 -7.50
CA ILE A 5 5.67 -4.43 -7.57
C ILE A 5 5.21 -4.29 -9.02
N ARG A 6 3.91 -4.48 -9.30
CA ARG A 6 3.41 -4.49 -10.69
C ARG A 6 3.32 -3.12 -11.33
N TRP A 7 3.18 -2.07 -10.51
CA TRP A 7 3.11 -0.71 -10.97
C TRP A 7 3.82 0.22 -9.99
N SER A 8 4.70 1.05 -10.55
CA SER A 8 5.29 2.19 -9.86
C SER A 8 5.08 3.43 -10.74
N SER A 9 5.48 4.61 -10.25
CA SER A 9 5.40 5.90 -10.96
C SER A 9 6.38 5.98 -12.15
N TYR A 10 6.36 4.97 -13.02
CA TYR A 10 7.19 4.90 -14.20
C TYR A 10 6.57 5.74 -15.31
N ILE A 11 7.33 6.73 -15.76
CA ILE A 11 6.91 7.67 -16.80
C ILE A 11 7.79 7.41 -18.02
N LEU A 12 7.17 7.29 -19.17
CA LEU A 12 7.87 7.02 -20.42
C LEU A 12 8.81 8.19 -20.80
N PRO A 13 9.97 7.89 -21.42
CA PRO A 13 11.01 8.89 -21.66
C PRO A 13 10.70 9.85 -22.81
N ASP A 14 9.66 9.60 -23.61
CA ASP A 14 9.22 10.38 -24.78
C ASP A 14 8.57 11.72 -24.42
N LEU A 15 8.21 11.93 -23.15
CA LEU A 15 7.73 13.22 -22.65
C LEU A 15 8.89 14.20 -22.35
N PRO A 16 8.77 15.50 -22.72
CA PRO A 16 9.69 16.55 -22.29
C PRO A 16 9.83 16.62 -20.76
N ARG A 17 11.00 17.06 -20.26
CA ARG A 17 11.32 16.99 -18.83
C ARG A 17 10.25 17.61 -17.91
N LEU A 18 9.68 18.75 -18.30
CA LEU A 18 8.66 19.44 -17.49
C LEU A 18 7.30 18.72 -17.50
N GLU A 19 7.00 17.98 -18.58
CA GLU A 19 5.78 17.16 -18.68
C GLU A 19 5.90 15.86 -17.87
N ARG A 20 7.10 15.45 -17.45
CA ARG A 20 7.33 14.27 -16.61
C ARG A 20 7.09 14.49 -15.11
N LEU A 21 6.57 15.65 -14.72
CA LEU A 21 6.34 16.00 -13.32
C LEU A 21 4.99 15.47 -12.83
N TYR A 22 4.89 14.15 -12.61
CA TYR A 22 3.73 13.51 -11.99
C TYR A 22 4.07 13.15 -10.53
N PRO A 23 3.71 14.00 -9.55
CA PRO A 23 3.99 13.71 -8.15
C PRO A 23 3.10 12.55 -7.70
N HIS A 24 3.69 11.51 -7.11
CA HIS A 24 2.97 10.41 -6.48
C HIS A 24 3.54 10.17 -5.09
N PHE A 25 2.70 9.77 -4.15
CA PHE A 25 3.16 9.26 -2.85
C PHE A 25 2.56 7.88 -2.59
N CYS A 26 3.27 7.06 -1.83
CA CYS A 26 2.84 5.71 -1.49
C CYS A 26 2.55 5.60 0.00
N ILE A 27 1.37 5.08 0.34
CA ILE A 27 1.04 4.63 1.69
C ILE A 27 1.18 3.12 1.73
N VAL A 28 2.04 2.63 2.63
CA VAL A 28 2.19 1.21 2.91
C VAL A 28 1.39 0.88 4.16
N GLN A 29 0.28 0.16 3.98
CA GLN A 29 -0.53 -0.34 5.09
C GLN A 29 -0.08 -1.75 5.46
N VAL A 30 0.25 -1.95 6.73
CA VAL A 30 0.68 -3.24 7.28
C VAL A 30 -0.42 -3.80 8.17
N ASN A 31 -1.04 -4.88 7.72
CA ASN A 31 -2.08 -5.60 8.45
C ASN A 31 -1.47 -6.87 9.04
N ASN A 32 -0.69 -6.71 10.12
CA ASN A 32 -0.03 -7.82 10.82
C ASN A 32 -0.61 -8.12 12.20
N VAL A 33 -1.48 -7.26 12.72
CA VAL A 33 -2.17 -7.44 14.00
C VAL A 33 -3.65 -7.09 13.84
N PHE A 34 -4.49 -7.69 14.67
CA PHE A 34 -5.91 -7.36 14.74
C PHE A 34 -6.36 -7.24 16.18
N ASN A 35 -7.39 -6.43 16.41
CA ASN A 35 -8.00 -6.29 17.73
C ASN A 35 -8.92 -7.48 17.99
N MET A 36 -8.60 -8.28 19.01
CA MET A 36 -9.37 -9.44 19.44
C MET A 36 -9.57 -9.38 20.96
N PRO A 37 -10.43 -8.47 21.45
CA PRO A 37 -10.66 -8.32 22.88
C PRO A 37 -11.42 -9.53 23.44
N GLN A 38 -11.22 -9.82 24.72
CA GLN A 38 -11.96 -10.91 25.40
C GLN A 38 -13.35 -10.47 25.85
N LYS A 39 -13.58 -9.16 26.00
CA LYS A 39 -14.87 -8.56 26.31
C LYS A 39 -15.17 -7.41 25.37
N ILE A 40 -16.45 -7.19 25.08
CA ILE A 40 -16.90 -6.06 24.26
C ILE A 40 -16.45 -4.74 24.88
N GLY A 41 -15.85 -3.86 24.09
CA GLY A 41 -15.35 -2.54 24.52
C GLY A 41 -13.89 -2.54 24.99
N GLU A 42 -13.27 -3.69 25.21
CA GLU A 42 -11.83 -3.76 25.50
C GLU A 42 -10.99 -3.75 24.21
N THR A 43 -9.66 -3.65 24.35
CA THR A 43 -8.71 -3.76 23.23
C THR A 43 -7.61 -4.77 23.58
N ARG A 44 -7.35 -5.72 22.66
CA ARG A 44 -6.22 -6.65 22.76
C ARG A 44 -5.68 -6.92 21.35
N TRP A 45 -4.49 -6.42 21.07
CA TRP A 45 -3.80 -6.67 19.81
C TRP A 45 -3.20 -8.06 19.81
N VAL A 46 -3.52 -8.85 18.79
CA VAL A 46 -2.96 -10.19 18.58
C VAL A 46 -2.34 -10.26 17.17
N ALA A 47 -1.30 -11.07 17.02
CA ALA A 47 -0.66 -11.29 15.73
C ALA A 47 -1.63 -11.96 14.75
N TYR A 48 -1.71 -11.44 13.53
CA TYR A 48 -2.50 -12.03 12.46
C TYR A 48 -1.70 -13.16 11.80
N PRO A 49 -2.26 -14.39 11.69
CA PRO A 49 -1.52 -15.54 11.12
C PRO A 49 -1.12 -15.36 9.66
N HIS A 50 -1.83 -14.52 8.91
CA HIS A 50 -1.63 -14.31 7.48
C HIS A 50 -1.41 -12.82 7.18
N PRO A 51 -0.29 -12.22 7.63
CA PRO A 51 -0.08 -10.77 7.54
C PRO A 51 -0.18 -10.29 6.10
N GLN A 52 -0.84 -9.16 5.88
CA GLN A 52 -1.00 -8.57 4.55
C GLN A 52 -0.35 -7.20 4.49
N ILE A 53 0.28 -6.89 3.36
CA ILE A 53 0.82 -5.56 3.08
C ILE A 53 0.05 -5.00 1.90
N ILE A 54 -0.45 -3.77 2.00
CA ILE A 54 -1.13 -3.08 0.91
C ILE A 54 -0.32 -1.84 0.53
N PHE A 55 0.14 -1.79 -0.71
CA PHE A 55 0.77 -0.62 -1.30
C PHE A 55 -0.30 0.20 -2.01
N GLN A 56 -0.44 1.46 -1.63
CA GLN A 56 -1.42 2.37 -2.22
C GLN A 56 -0.69 3.59 -2.74
N TYR A 57 -0.78 3.85 -4.03
CA TYR A 57 -0.21 5.01 -4.69
C TYR A 57 -1.30 6.03 -4.95
N TYR A 58 -1.02 7.28 -4.60
CA TYR A 58 -1.93 8.40 -4.77
C TYR A 58 -1.30 9.47 -5.66
N ASP A 59 -2.15 10.17 -6.40
CA ASP A 59 -1.76 11.42 -7.06
C ASP A 59 -1.40 12.46 -6.00
N GLY A 60 -0.21 13.05 -6.12
CA GLY A 60 0.33 13.98 -5.14
C GLY A 60 -0.29 15.38 -5.18
N ARG A 61 -1.11 15.70 -6.19
CA ARG A 61 -1.83 16.98 -6.30
C ARG A 61 -3.25 16.86 -5.80
N THR A 62 -3.95 15.78 -6.18
CA THR A 62 -5.38 15.61 -5.87
C THR A 62 -5.60 14.73 -4.64
N GLY A 63 -4.64 13.86 -4.29
CA GLY A 63 -4.82 12.84 -3.27
C GLY A 63 -5.70 11.66 -3.72
N GLU A 64 -6.03 11.57 -5.01
CA GLU A 64 -6.82 10.47 -5.56
C GLU A 64 -5.99 9.19 -5.66
N LEU A 65 -6.63 8.05 -5.38
CA LEU A 65 -5.99 6.74 -5.48
C LEU A 65 -5.72 6.39 -6.95
N ALA A 66 -4.45 6.27 -7.33
CA ALA A 66 -4.04 5.89 -8.67
C ALA A 66 -3.92 4.37 -8.82
N TYR A 67 -3.41 3.68 -7.80
CA TYR A 67 -3.19 2.24 -7.82
C TYR A 67 -3.13 1.66 -6.41
N ALA A 68 -3.62 0.43 -6.22
CA ALA A 68 -3.42 -0.32 -5.00
C ALA A 68 -3.13 -1.79 -5.29
N GLU A 69 -2.17 -2.37 -4.58
CA GLU A 69 -1.86 -3.80 -4.64
C GLU A 69 -1.68 -4.37 -3.24
N ALA A 70 -2.40 -5.46 -2.98
CA ALA A 70 -2.28 -6.22 -1.75
C ALA A 70 -1.38 -7.45 -1.96
N ILE A 71 -0.36 -7.56 -1.12
CA ILE A 71 0.57 -8.68 -1.09
C ILE A 71 0.26 -9.51 0.14
N SER A 72 -0.20 -10.74 -0.10
CA SER A 72 -0.40 -11.75 0.94
C SER A 72 0.66 -12.85 0.80
N PRO A 73 1.22 -13.37 1.91
CA PRO A 73 2.03 -14.58 1.88
C PRO A 73 1.17 -15.72 1.34
N ARG A 74 1.78 -16.60 0.54
CA ARG A 74 1.12 -17.85 0.12
C ARG A 74 0.86 -18.71 1.37
N PRO A 75 -0.22 -19.54 1.36
CA PRO A 75 -0.43 -20.56 2.37
C PRO A 75 0.76 -21.53 2.45
#